data_AF-A0A654BRK6-F1
#
_entry.id   AF-A0A654BRK6-F1
#
_cell.length_a   1.000
_cell.length_b   1.000
_cell.length_c   1.000
_cell.angle_alpha   90.00
_cell.angle_beta   90.00
_cell.angle_gamma   90.00
#
_symmetry.space_group_name_H-M   'P 1'
#
loop_
_entity.id
_entity.type
_entity.pdbx_description
1 polymer ?
#
loop_
_entity_poly.entity_id
_entity_poly.type
_entity_poly.pdbx_seq_one_letter_code
_entity_poly.pdbx_strand_id
1 'polypeptide(L)' 'MNAPMVLKDGKVWAVFGTPGADDQVQTNLQVAVGLMDYDLDPQSLSKHHAGAVRKEGRMPTGHMVVVMR' A
#
# COMPACT_ATOMS: atom_id res chain seq x y z
N MET A 1 9.49 -6.93 -7.32
CA MET A 1 8.10 -6.55 -7.67
C MET A 1 7.17 -7.29 -6.74
N ASN A 2 6.46 -6.57 -5.88
CA ASN A 2 5.54 -7.11 -4.89
C ASN A 2 4.17 -6.45 -5.05
N ALA A 3 3.20 -7.21 -5.58
CA ALA A 3 1.83 -6.75 -5.84
C ALA A 3 0.83 -7.63 -5.06
N PRO A 4 0.52 -7.29 -3.79
CA PRO A 4 -0.42 -8.04 -3.00
C PRO A 4 -1.84 -8.05 -3.56
N MET A 5 -2.48 -9.21 -3.44
CA MET A 5 -3.92 -9.39 -3.61
C MET A 5 -4.47 -9.91 -2.29
N VAL A 6 -5.49 -9.23 -1.77
CA VAL A 6 -6.18 -9.61 -0.54
C VAL A 6 -7.54 -10.18 -0.90
N LEU A 7 -7.84 -11.34 -0.32
CA LEU A 7 -9.13 -12.00 -0.42
C LEU A 7 -9.93 -11.80 0.86
N LYS A 8 -11.25 -11.58 0.72
CA LYS A 8 -12.23 -11.63 1.80
C LYS A 8 -13.34 -12.60 1.38
N ASP A 9 -13.61 -13.61 2.19
CA ASP A 9 -14.61 -14.65 1.90
C ASP A 9 -14.41 -15.33 0.53
N GLY A 10 -13.16 -15.59 0.17
CA GLY A 10 -12.79 -16.21 -1.10
C GLY A 10 -12.91 -15.30 -2.33
N LYS A 11 -13.28 -14.03 -2.16
CA LYS A 11 -13.40 -13.04 -3.24
C LYS A 11 -12.31 -11.98 -3.13
N VAL A 12 -11.89 -11.43 -4.28
CA VAL A 12 -10.95 -10.31 -4.31
C VAL A 12 -11.57 -9.11 -3.60
N TRP A 13 -10.88 -8.62 -2.57
CA TRP A 13 -11.27 -7.44 -1.80
C TRP A 13 -10.39 -6.23 -2.15
N ALA A 14 -9.08 -6.43 -2.25
CA ALA A 14 -8.15 -5.37 -2.64
C ALA A 14 -6.98 -5.91 -3.46
N VAL A 15 -6.52 -5.11 -4.42
CA VAL A 15 -5.22 -5.29 -5.11
C VAL A 15 -4.47 -3.99 -4.99
N PHE A 16 -3.21 -4.07 -4.55
CA PHE A 16 -2.37 -2.89 -4.39
C PHE A 16 -0.89 -3.19 -4.65
N GLY A 17 -0.12 -2.13 -4.83
CA GLY A 17 1.32 -2.22 -5.00
C GLY A 17 1.94 -0.86 -5.23
N THR A 18 3.25 -0.78 -4.99
CA THR A 18 4.02 0.46 -5.16
C THR A 18 5.38 0.19 -5.81
N PRO A 19 5.90 1.09 -6.66
CA PRO A 19 7.32 1.15 -6.98
C PRO A 19 8.13 1.47 -5.71
N GLY A 20 9.30 0.85 -5.51
CA GLY A 20 10.08 1.17 -4.31
C GLY A 20 11.26 0.26 -3.96
N ALA A 21 11.62 -0.71 -4.81
CA ALA A 21 12.67 -1.69 -4.54
C ALA A 21 12.52 -2.34 -3.15
N ASP A 22 13.47 -2.14 -2.24
CA ASP A 22 13.49 -2.76 -0.91
C ASP A 22 12.34 -2.28 0.01
N ASP A 23 11.72 -1.14 -0.30
CA ASP A 23 10.70 -0.53 0.55
C ASP A 23 9.27 -0.92 0.16
N GLN A 24 9.14 -1.74 -0.89
CA GLN A 24 7.84 -2.25 -1.34
C GLN A 24 7.10 -2.94 -0.19
N VAL A 25 7.80 -3.73 0.63
CA VAL A 25 7.18 -4.47 1.73
C VAL A 25 6.65 -3.53 2.81
N GLN A 26 7.42 -2.52 3.20
CA GLN A 26 7.02 -1.58 4.26
C GLN A 26 5.84 -0.73 3.82
N THR A 27 5.86 -0.26 2.57
CA THR A 27 4.79 0.56 2.02
C THR A 27 3.51 -0.26 1.84
N ASN A 28 3.62 -1.47 1.28
CA ASN A 28 2.46 -2.37 1.11
C ASN A 28 1.84 -2.76 2.46
N LEU A 29 2.66 -2.95 3.52
CA LEU A 29 2.15 -3.20 4.87
C LEU A 29 1.35 -2.02 5.41
N GLN A 30 1.87 -0.80 5.28
CA GLN A 30 1.16 0.40 5.73
C GLN A 30 -0.17 0.60 5.00
N VAL A 31 -0.22 0.27 3.71
CA VAL A 31 -1.47 0.27 2.92
C VAL A 31 -2.44 -0.78 3.44
N ALA A 32 -2.00 -2.01 3.67
CA ALA A 32 -2.85 -3.07 4.20
C ALA A 32 -3.46 -2.68 5.56
N VAL A 33 -2.64 -2.18 6.49
CA VAL A 33 -3.08 -1.70 7.80
C VAL A 33 -4.05 -0.52 7.67
N GLY A 34 -3.76 0.45 6.80
CA GLY A 34 -4.64 1.59 6.56
C GLY A 34 -6.02 1.18 6.06
N LEU A 35 -6.08 0.20 5.15
CA LEU A 35 -7.34 -0.31 4.59
C LEU A 35 -8.10 -1.22 5.57
N MET A 36 -7.40 -2.05 6.35
CA MET A 36 -8.02 -3.09 7.18
C MET A 36 -8.32 -2.62 8.60
N ASP A 37 -7.37 -1.96 9.24
CA ASP A 37 -7.43 -1.65 10.67
C ASP A 37 -7.99 -0.25 10.91
N TYR A 38 -7.77 0.67 9.98
CA TYR A 38 -8.17 2.08 10.10
C TYR A 38 -9.31 2.49 9.16
N ASP A 39 -9.80 1.58 8.31
CA ASP A 39 -10.88 1.83 7.34
C ASP A 39 -10.66 3.09 6.48
N LEU A 40 -9.39 3.35 6.12
CA LEU A 40 -9.04 4.54 5.35
C LEU A 40 -9.42 4.38 3.88
N ASP A 41 -9.91 5.48 3.30
CA ASP A 41 -10.22 5.53 1.87
C ASP A 41 -8.94 5.28 1.03
N PRO A 42 -8.99 4.38 0.03
CA PRO A 42 -7.86 4.06 -0.83
C PRO A 42 -7.21 5.27 -1.52
N GLN A 43 -8.02 6.26 -1.92
CA GLN A 43 -7.56 7.45 -2.60
C GLN A 43 -6.91 8.45 -1.64
N SER A 44 -7.32 8.45 -0.38
CA SER A 44 -6.64 9.19 0.69
C SER A 44 -5.27 8.57 0.99
N LEU A 45 -5.19 7.24 1.04
CA LEU A 45 -3.92 6.51 1.21
C LEU A 45 -2.98 6.85 0.06
N SER A 46 -3.43 6.76 -1.20
CA SER A 46 -2.63 7.08 -2.40
C SER A 46 -1.95 8.43 -2.41
N LYS A 47 -2.56 9.40 -1.72
CA LYS A 47 -2.05 10.76 -1.59
C LYS A 47 -1.18 10.95 -0.35
N HIS A 48 -1.39 10.18 0.71
CA HIS A 48 -0.87 10.46 2.05
C HIS A 48 0.01 9.37 2.64
N HIS A 49 0.49 8.40 1.85
CA HIS A 49 1.45 7.41 2.35
C HIS A 49 2.57 8.10 3.14
N ALA A 50 2.55 7.90 4.45
CA ALA A 50 3.61 8.36 5.32
C ALA A 50 4.86 7.62 4.87
N GLY A 51 5.89 8.38 4.47
CA GLY A 51 7.07 7.81 3.85
C GLY A 51 7.60 6.64 4.66
N ALA A 52 7.80 5.49 4.00
CA ALA A 52 8.57 4.42 4.61
C ALA A 52 9.94 5.00 5.00
N VAL A 53 10.39 4.67 6.22
CA VAL A 53 11.69 5.12 6.71
C VAL A 53 12.74 4.19 6.11
N ARG A 54 13.51 4.69 5.13
CA ARG A 54 14.72 3.98 4.70
C ARG A 54 15.81 4.18 5.73
N LYS A 55 16.79 3.27 5.74
CA LYS A 55 18.08 3.49 6.41
C LYS A 55 18.80 4.76 5.93
N GLU A 56 18.55 5.20 4.69
CA GLU A 56 19.29 6.26 3.98
C GLU A 56 18.45 7.54 3.70
N GLY A 57 17.24 7.69 4.26
CA GLY A 57 16.41 8.90 4.07
C GLY A 57 14.98 8.65 3.56
N ARG A 58 14.26 9.73 3.18
CA ARG A 58 12.83 9.66 2.83
C ARG A 58 12.60 9.14 1.40
N MET A 59 11.60 8.27 1.24
CA MET A 59 11.14 7.73 -0.05
C MET A 59 10.69 8.81 -1.03
N PRO A 60 11.01 8.70 -2.33
CA PRO A 60 10.25 9.38 -3.37
C PRO A 60 8.86 8.73 -3.50
N THR A 61 7.82 9.55 -3.55
CA THR A 61 6.44 9.12 -3.75
C THR A 61 6.26 8.51 -5.15
N GLY A 62 6.15 7.18 -5.21
CA GLY A 62 5.67 6.46 -6.38
C GLY A 62 4.15 6.43 -6.43
N HIS A 63 3.57 6.43 -7.63
CA HIS A 63 2.13 6.27 -7.79
C HIS A 63 1.70 4.87 -7.34
N MET A 64 0.87 4.81 -6.29
CA MET A 64 0.21 3.59 -5.86
C MET A 64 -1.03 3.34 -6.74
N VAL A 65 -1.23 2.10 -7.14
CA VAL A 65 -2.50 1.64 -7.74
C VAL A 65 -3.24 0.85 -6.68
N VAL A 66 -4.45 1.27 -6.32
CA VAL A 66 -5.38 0.48 -5.49
C VAL A 66 -6.65 0.23 -6.28
N VAL A 67 -7.06 -1.03 -6.35
CA VAL A 67 -8.35 -1.44 -6.90
C VAL A 67 -9.11 -2.18 -5.80
N MET A 68 -10.27 -1.64 -5.42
CA MET A 68 -11.23 -2.29 -4.53
C MET A 68 -12.47 -2.74 -5.32
N ARG A 69 -13.16 -3.77 -4.82
CA ARG A 69 -14.47 -4.24 -5.28
C ARG A 69 -15.53 -4.10 -4.20
#